data_AF-A0A060ZD04-F1
#
_entry.id   AF-A0A060ZD04-F1
#
_cell.length_a   1.000
_cell.length_b   1.000
_cell.length_c   1.000
_cell.angle_alpha   90.00
_cell.angle_beta   90.00
_cell.angle_gamma   90.00
#
_symmetry.space_group_name_H-M   'P 1'
#
loop_
_entity.id
_entity.type
_entity.pdbx_description
1 polymer ?
#
loop_
_entity_poly.entity_id
_entity_poly.type
_entity_poly.pdbx_seq_one_letter_code
_entity_poly.pdbx_strand_id
1 'polypeptide(L)' 'MITRTVSKNPRTTRGDLVNYLQRAGTKVTKPTISNRDRQGLKYCSARRARLKFAREHLDDPEEDWENVIRSD' A
#
# COMPACT_ATOMS: atom_id res chain seq x y z
N MET A 1 9.59 8.78 -7.69
CA MET A 1 10.56 7.65 -7.67
C MET A 1 10.21 6.61 -6.61
N ILE A 2 10.13 6.96 -5.31
CA ILE A 2 9.93 6.00 -4.20
C ILE A 2 8.58 5.26 -4.22
N THR A 3 7.47 5.96 -4.45
CA THR A 3 6.12 5.37 -4.48
C THR A 3 5.92 4.34 -5.59
N ARG A 4 6.66 4.49 -6.70
CA ARG A 4 6.59 3.60 -7.88
C ARG A 4 7.30 2.26 -7.64
N THR A 5 8.32 2.23 -6.79
CA THR A 5 9.03 0.98 -6.41
C THR A 5 8.29 0.21 -5.32
N VAL A 6 7.80 0.89 -4.28
CA VAL A 6 7.00 0.26 -3.20
C VAL A 6 5.69 -0.31 -3.75
N SER A 7 5.04 0.39 -4.69
CA SER A 7 3.81 -0.14 -5.30
C SER A 7 4.04 -1.30 -6.27
N LYS A 8 5.26 -1.48 -6.82
CA LYS A 8 5.59 -2.61 -7.70
C LYS A 8 5.97 -3.86 -6.91
N ASN A 9 6.64 -3.68 -5.79
CA ASN A 9 6.96 -4.78 -4.89
C ASN A 9 6.61 -4.37 -3.45
N PRO A 10 5.41 -4.76 -2.95
CA PRO A 10 4.96 -4.37 -1.62
C PRO A 10 5.79 -4.99 -0.49
N ARG A 11 6.66 -5.97 -0.78
CA ARG A 11 7.63 -6.54 0.17
C ARG A 11 8.91 -5.70 0.32
N THR A 12 9.04 -4.59 -0.39
CA THR A 12 10.22 -3.73 -0.26
C THR A 12 10.23 -3.07 1.11
N THR A 13 11.20 -3.43 1.94
CA THR A 13 11.33 -2.90 3.29
C THR A 13 11.96 -1.50 3.25
N ARG A 14 11.80 -0.73 4.32
CA ARG A 14 12.45 0.57 4.48
C ARG A 14 13.98 0.50 4.26
N GLY A 15 14.62 -0.58 4.72
CA GLY A 15 16.06 -0.82 4.54
C GLY A 15 16.46 -1.00 3.07
N ASP A 16 15.69 -1.77 2.31
CA ASP A 16 15.90 -1.97 0.87
C ASP A 16 15.77 -0.66 0.10
N LEU A 17 14.86 0.20 0.56
CA LEU A 17 14.62 1.50 -0.02
C LEU A 17 15.78 2.48 0.20
N VAL A 18 16.37 2.46 1.40
CA VAL A 18 17.58 3.22 1.72
C VAL A 18 18.73 2.78 0.81
N ASN A 19 18.92 1.47 0.67
CA ASN A 19 19.97 0.90 -0.17
C ASN A 19 19.80 1.29 -1.65
N TYR A 20 18.58 1.17 -2.18
CA TYR A 20 18.26 1.57 -3.55
C TYR A 20 18.55 3.06 -3.83
N LEU A 21 18.14 3.95 -2.92
CA LEU A 21 18.34 5.39 -3.10
C LEU A 21 19.80 5.81 -2.92
N GLN A 22 20.52 5.13 -2.02
CA GLN A 22 21.94 5.35 -1.81
C GLN A 22 22.77 4.87 -3.01
N ARG A 23 22.38 3.74 -3.62
CA ARG A 23 22.95 3.23 -4.89
C ARG A 23 22.62 4.13 -6.08
N ALA A 24 21.49 4.83 -6.05
CA ALA A 24 21.13 5.86 -7.02
C ALA A 24 21.85 7.21 -6.77
N GLY A 25 22.82 7.28 -5.85
CA GLY A 25 23.60 8.49 -5.55
C GLY A 25 22.80 9.59 -4.83
N THR A 26 21.59 9.27 -4.35
CA THR A 26 20.70 10.25 -3.71
C THR A 26 21.01 10.31 -2.21
N LYS A 27 21.32 11.51 -1.67
CA LYS A 27 21.48 11.68 -0.21
C LYS A 27 20.11 11.58 0.46
N VAL A 28 19.88 10.49 1.20
CA VAL A 28 18.59 10.27 1.88
C VAL A 28 18.77 10.26 3.38
N THR A 29 18.12 11.21 4.06
CA THR A 29 18.04 11.24 5.52
C THR A 29 16.87 10.38 6.01
N LYS A 30 17.08 9.60 7.08
CA LYS A 30 16.06 8.76 7.73
C LYS A 30 14.69 9.44 7.94
N PRO A 31 14.61 10.73 8.37
CA PRO A 31 13.33 11.45 8.49
C PRO A 31 12.62 11.69 7.14
N THR A 32 13.36 11.90 6.05
CA THR A 32 12.81 12.15 4.71
C THR A 32 12.05 10.94 4.15
N ILE A 33 12.50 9.72 4.46
CA ILE A 33 11.78 8.48 4.12
C ILE A 33 10.53 8.34 5.00
N SER A 34 10.68 8.58 6.30
CA SER A 34 9.60 8.39 7.28
C SER A 34 8.44 9.38 7.10
N ASN A 35 8.73 10.63 6.74
CA ASN A 35 7.72 11.69 6.56
C ASN A 35 6.87 11.47 5.29
N ARG A 36 7.46 10.89 4.24
CA ARG A 36 6.77 10.61 2.97
C ARG A 36 5.90 9.35 3.04
N ASP A 37 6.29 8.36 3.84
CA ASP A 37 5.53 7.12 4.08
C ASP A 37 4.22 7.38 4.85
N ARG A 38 4.24 8.35 5.77
CA ARG A 38 3.08 8.69 6.62
C ARG A 38 1.99 9.46 5.89
N GLN A 39 2.36 10.39 5.00
CA GLN A 39 1.40 11.34 4.43
C GLN A 39 0.58 10.79 3.25
N GLY A 40 1.11 9.84 2.49
CA GLY A 40 0.45 9.36 1.26
C GLY A 40 0.14 7.87 1.23
N LEU A 41 1.00 7.03 1.82
CA LEU A 41 0.95 5.58 1.60
C LEU A 41 -0.10 4.88 2.46
N LYS A 42 -0.27 5.25 3.74
CA LYS A 42 -1.30 4.64 4.62
C LYS A 42 -2.74 4.92 4.17
N TYR A 43 -3.02 6.17 3.81
CA TYR A 43 -4.36 6.55 3.34
C TYR A 43 -4.64 5.98 1.94
N CYS A 44 -3.66 6.03 1.03
CA CYS A 44 -3.81 5.40 -0.28
C CYS A 44 -3.97 3.89 -0.20
N SER A 45 -3.27 3.19 0.70
CA SER A 45 -3.34 1.72 0.78
C SER A 45 -4.70 1.27 1.32
N ALA A 46 -5.22 1.89 2.38
CA ALA A 46 -6.55 1.57 2.92
C ALA A 46 -7.65 1.87 1.90
N ARG A 47 -7.60 3.05 1.25
CA ARG A 47 -8.58 3.42 0.21
C ARG A 47 -8.53 2.46 -0.98
N ARG A 48 -7.33 2.06 -1.41
CA ARG A 48 -7.15 1.14 -2.54
C ARG A 48 -7.55 -0.29 -2.19
N ALA A 49 -7.34 -0.74 -0.96
CA ALA A 49 -7.81 -2.04 -0.47
C ALA A 49 -9.34 -2.11 -0.45
N ARG A 50 -10.01 -1.07 0.07
CA ARG A 50 -11.48 -0.97 0.07
C ARG A 50 -12.04 -0.96 -1.36
N LEU A 51 -11.43 -0.18 -2.25
CA LEU A 51 -11.86 -0.09 -3.65
C LEU A 51 -11.64 -1.41 -4.42
N LYS A 52 -10.57 -2.14 -4.09
CA LYS A 52 -10.28 -3.44 -4.69
C LYS A 52 -11.32 -4.48 -4.25
N PHE A 53 -11.58 -4.57 -2.95
CA PHE A 53 -12.63 -5.44 -2.40
C PHE A 53 -13.99 -5.16 -3.04
N ALA A 54 -14.41 -3.89 -3.11
CA ALA A 54 -15.67 -3.51 -3.73
C ALA A 54 -15.76 -3.85 -5.24
N ARG A 55 -14.63 -3.87 -5.96
CA ARG A 55 -14.61 -4.24 -7.39
C ARG A 55 -14.63 -5.75 -7.61
N GLU A 56 -13.98 -6.50 -6.73
CA GLU A 56 -13.94 -7.96 -6.81
C GLU A 56 -15.30 -8.57 -6.50
N HIS A 57 -16.08 -7.93 -5.62
CA HIS A 57 -17.37 -8.42 -5.17
C HIS A 57 -18.56 -7.62 -5.73
N LEU A 58 -18.37 -6.92 -6.86
CA LEU A 58 -19.42 -6.09 -7.47
C LEU A 58 -20.49 -6.94 -8.15
N ASP A 59 -20.06 -8.06 -8.74
CA ASP A 59 -20.89 -8.98 -9.51
C ASP A 59 -21.24 -10.25 -8.74
N ASP A 60 -20.88 -10.32 -7.46
CA ASP A 60 -21.14 -11.50 -6.62
C ASP A 60 -22.67 -11.64 -6.38
N PRO A 61 -23.24 -12.82 -6.63
CA PRO A 61 -24.67 -13.08 -6.43
C PRO A 61 -25.08 -12.91 -4.95
N GLU A 62 -26.36 -12.60 -4.72
CA GLU A 62 -26.92 -12.36 -3.38
C GLU A 62 -26.69 -13.54 -2.41
N GLU A 63 -26.67 -14.77 -2.93
CA GLU A 63 -26.41 -16.01 -2.20
C GLU A 63 -25.04 -16.04 -1.51
N ASP A 64 -24.01 -15.39 -2.10
CA ASP A 64 -22.67 -15.31 -1.51
C ASP A 64 -22.64 -14.45 -0.24
N TRP A 65 -23.66 -13.60 -0.05
CA TRP A 65 -23.77 -12.69 1.09
C TRP A 65 -24.66 -13.23 2.21
N GLU A 66 -25.51 -14.23 1.95
CA GLU A 66 -26.44 -14.81 2.94
C GLU A 66 -25.70 -15.49 4.11
N ASN A 67 -24.51 -16.03 3.84
CA ASN A 67 -23.70 -16.74 4.83
C ASN A 67 -22.69 -15.85 5.57
N VAL A 68 -22.64 -14.55 5.25
CA VAL A 68 -21.70 -13.60 5.85
C VAL A 68 -22.24 -13.13 7.20
N ILE A 69 -21.76 -13.73 8.28
CA ILE A 69 -22.02 -13.27 9.65
C ILE A 69 -21.26 -11.96 9.89
N ARG A 70 -22.00 -10.89 10.15
CA ARG A 70 -21.44 -9.56 10.48
C ARG A 70 -21.32 -9.41 11.99
N SER A 71 -20.14 -9.00 12.46
CA SER A 71 -19.89 -8.53 13.83
C SER A 71 -19.25 -7.14 13.77
N ASP A 72 -19.63 -6.27 14.72
CA ASP A 72 -19.03 -4.95 14.94
C ASP A 72 -17.75 -5.04 15.78
#